data_AF-A0A382XST3-F1
#
_entry.id   AF-A0A382XST3-F1
#
_cell.length_a   1.000
_cell.length_b   1.000
_cell.length_c   1.000
_cell.angle_alpha   90.00
_cell.angle_beta   90.00
_cell.angle_gamma   90.00
#
_symmetry.space_group_name_H-M   'P 1'
#
loop_
_entity.id
_entity.type
_entity.pdbx_description
1 polymer ?
#
loop_
_entity_poly.entity_id
_entity_poly.type
_entity_poly.pdbx_seq_one_letter_code
_entity_poly.pdbx_strand_id
1 'polypeptide(L)'
;DISNSNFMSGHYQFSISPESSGLVENRGTINAAQRGLVAFVAPGVLNSGIINAHLGKVSLASGNTFTLDLYGDQLISLGVDGKVLQQVTGLDGQILSSLITNNGSIYADGGVVTIDVHAASQAVDSVINMSGVIQARTATEQNGTIILKGGDEGVVHVSGLLDASGLNAGETGGTIHVLGDQVGLYDYGTLNVSGDLGDGTLLFGGDYQGKGTVQNASETYIGPDTSIYADAITEGNGGRTIFWADRRMRFFGTLSARGGRDYGDGGFV
;
A
#
# COMPACT_ATOMS: atom_id res chain seq x y z
N ASP A 1 -22.43 7.89 -1.64
CA ASP A 1 -23.13 9.15 -1.34
C ASP A 1 -23.14 9.44 0.15
N ILE A 2 -23.30 10.70 0.50
CA ILE A 2 -23.47 11.19 1.87
C ILE A 2 -24.73 12.04 1.90
N SER A 3 -25.51 11.94 2.98
CA SER A 3 -26.68 12.81 3.15
C SER A 3 -26.23 14.24 3.50
N ASN A 4 -27.01 15.24 3.09
CA ASN A 4 -26.73 16.63 3.45
C ASN A 4 -26.65 16.83 4.97
N SER A 5 -27.48 16.12 5.76
CA SER A 5 -27.43 16.21 7.22
C SER A 5 -26.11 15.71 7.78
N ASN A 6 -25.60 14.58 7.28
CA ASN A 6 -24.33 14.00 7.69
C ASN A 6 -23.17 14.92 7.32
N PHE A 7 -23.15 15.44 6.09
CA PHE A 7 -22.13 16.37 5.64
C PHE A 7 -22.11 17.66 6.49
N MET A 8 -23.27 18.28 6.71
CA MET A 8 -23.37 19.54 7.45
C MET A 8 -23.10 19.42 8.95
N SER A 9 -23.24 18.21 9.51
CA SER A 9 -22.92 17.93 10.92
C SER A 9 -21.48 17.45 11.14
N GLY A 10 -20.67 17.37 10.08
CA GLY A 10 -19.30 16.86 10.16
C GLY A 10 -19.22 15.34 10.36
N HIS A 11 -20.34 14.62 10.18
CA HIS A 11 -20.40 13.17 10.21
C HIS A 11 -20.14 12.62 8.81
N TYR A 12 -18.87 12.50 8.43
CA TYR A 12 -18.47 12.08 7.08
C TYR A 12 -18.61 10.57 6.84
N GLN A 13 -19.83 10.05 6.97
CA GLN A 13 -20.21 8.68 6.66
C GLN A 13 -20.81 8.61 5.26
N PHE A 14 -20.20 7.80 4.41
CA PHE A 14 -20.59 7.59 3.03
C PHE A 14 -21.10 6.16 2.82
N SER A 15 -22.12 6.04 1.99
CA SER A 15 -22.68 4.77 1.54
C SER A 15 -23.16 4.91 0.10
N ILE A 16 -22.89 3.91 -0.73
CA ILE A 16 -23.49 3.76 -2.06
C ILE A 16 -24.35 2.50 -2.11
N SER A 17 -25.23 2.41 -3.10
CA SER A 17 -26.01 1.19 -3.32
C SER A 17 -25.06 -0.01 -3.47
N PRO A 18 -25.35 -1.17 -2.84
CA PRO A 18 -24.55 -2.39 -3.03
C PRO A 18 -24.48 -2.88 -4.49
N GLU A 19 -25.42 -2.45 -5.35
CA GLU A 19 -25.43 -2.74 -6.78
C GLU A 19 -24.64 -1.73 -7.62
N SER A 20 -24.01 -0.73 -6.98
CA SER A 20 -23.19 0.25 -7.69
C SER A 20 -21.84 -0.35 -8.07
N SER A 21 -21.46 -0.20 -9.35
CA SER A 21 -20.14 -0.52 -9.89
C SER A 21 -19.32 0.75 -10.18
N GLY A 22 -19.49 1.79 -9.35
CA GLY A 22 -18.80 3.07 -9.54
C GLY A 22 -17.29 2.93 -9.66
N LEU A 23 -16.70 3.73 -10.55
CA LEU A 23 -15.26 3.77 -10.82
C LEU A 23 -14.73 5.19 -10.62
N VAL A 24 -13.67 5.32 -9.82
CA VAL A 24 -12.84 6.53 -9.79
C VAL A 24 -11.58 6.25 -10.57
N GLU A 25 -11.34 7.02 -11.62
CA GLU A 25 -10.15 6.88 -12.46
C GLU A 25 -9.38 8.20 -12.57
N ASN A 26 -8.10 8.16 -12.18
CA ASN A 26 -7.15 9.24 -12.46
C ASN A 26 -6.24 8.88 -13.62
N ARG A 27 -6.35 9.64 -14.72
CA ARG A 27 -5.41 9.63 -15.86
C ARG A 27 -4.55 10.89 -15.95
N GLY A 28 -4.78 11.86 -15.05
CA GLY A 28 -4.17 13.18 -15.07
C GLY A 28 -3.12 13.36 -14.00
N THR A 29 -2.94 14.60 -13.54
CA THR A 29 -2.06 14.93 -12.43
C THR A 29 -2.86 15.59 -11.32
N ILE A 30 -2.75 15.07 -10.10
CA ILE A 30 -3.33 15.65 -8.90
C ILE A 30 -2.19 16.13 -8.00
N ASN A 31 -2.23 17.41 -7.62
CA ASN A 31 -1.26 18.00 -6.70
C ASN A 31 -2.00 18.47 -5.45
N ALA A 32 -1.69 17.84 -4.32
CA ALA A 32 -2.06 18.34 -3.02
C ALA A 32 -0.99 19.32 -2.52
N ALA A 33 -1.41 20.33 -1.76
CA ALA A 33 -0.49 21.15 -0.99
C ALA A 33 0.29 20.28 0.01
N GLN A 34 1.41 20.80 0.54
CA GLN A 34 2.15 20.11 1.60
C GLN A 34 1.22 19.71 2.74
N ARG A 35 1.38 18.47 3.24
CA ARG A 35 0.52 17.88 4.29
C ARG A 35 -0.95 17.75 3.90
N GLY A 36 -1.26 17.88 2.61
CA GLY A 36 -2.60 17.70 2.07
C GLY A 36 -3.04 16.24 2.02
N LEU A 37 -4.31 16.05 1.72
CA LEU A 37 -4.98 14.75 1.70
C LEU A 37 -5.51 14.49 0.30
N VAL A 38 -5.29 13.28 -0.22
CA VAL A 38 -5.93 12.77 -1.43
C VAL A 38 -6.58 11.44 -1.11
N ALA A 39 -7.88 11.31 -1.34
CA ALA A 39 -8.61 10.06 -1.12
C ALA A 39 -9.48 9.72 -2.34
N PHE A 40 -9.31 8.52 -2.88
CA PHE A 40 -10.22 7.92 -3.84
C PHE A 40 -10.94 6.77 -3.16
N VAL A 41 -12.27 6.84 -3.13
CA VAL A 41 -13.10 5.79 -2.52
C VAL A 41 -14.27 5.47 -3.42
N ALA A 42 -14.29 4.24 -3.96
CA ALA A 42 -15.31 3.74 -4.86
C ALA A 42 -15.23 2.21 -4.97
N PRO A 43 -16.22 1.51 -5.53
CA PRO A 43 -16.11 0.07 -5.81
C PRO A 43 -14.86 -0.27 -6.60
N GLY A 44 -14.58 0.47 -7.69
CA GLY A 44 -13.32 0.39 -8.42
C GLY A 44 -12.51 1.68 -8.34
N VAL A 45 -11.19 1.55 -8.25
CA VAL A 45 -10.24 2.67 -8.27
C VAL A 45 -9.10 2.37 -9.24
N LEU A 46 -8.86 3.29 -10.18
CA LEU A 46 -7.74 3.21 -11.11
C LEU A 46 -6.88 4.47 -11.03
N ASN A 47 -5.58 4.32 -10.82
CA ASN A 47 -4.60 5.38 -11.01
C ASN A 47 -3.62 5.01 -12.13
N SER A 48 -3.78 5.66 -13.28
CA SER A 48 -2.83 5.63 -14.40
C SER A 48 -2.09 6.96 -14.61
N GLY A 49 -2.50 7.99 -13.87
CA GLY A 49 -1.87 9.29 -13.83
C GLY A 49 -0.85 9.44 -12.68
N ILE A 50 -0.71 10.68 -12.20
CA ILE A 50 0.22 11.06 -11.13
C ILE A 50 -0.57 11.66 -9.96
N ILE A 51 -0.22 11.27 -8.74
CA ILE A 51 -0.68 11.89 -7.50
C ILE A 51 0.54 12.39 -6.72
N ASN A 52 0.58 13.69 -6.40
CA ASN A 52 1.62 14.31 -5.57
C ASN A 52 1.02 14.82 -4.26
N ALA A 53 1.52 14.34 -3.13
CA ALA A 53 1.06 14.70 -1.78
C ALA A 53 2.22 14.68 -0.77
N HIS A 54 3.23 15.53 -0.98
CA HIS A 54 4.41 15.61 -0.11
C HIS A 54 4.04 15.92 1.34
N LEU A 55 4.62 15.17 2.29
CA LEU A 55 4.29 15.17 3.73
C LEU A 55 2.81 14.88 4.03
N GLY A 56 2.05 14.43 3.03
CA GLY A 56 0.60 14.27 3.06
C GLY A 56 0.15 12.82 3.24
N LYS A 57 -1.15 12.59 3.06
CA LYS A 57 -1.74 11.24 3.06
C LYS A 57 -2.45 10.99 1.73
N VAL A 58 -2.18 9.84 1.12
CA VAL A 58 -2.90 9.33 -0.06
C VAL A 58 -3.61 8.03 0.33
N SER A 59 -4.91 7.97 0.13
CA SER A 59 -5.72 6.78 0.40
C SER A 59 -6.48 6.34 -0.85
N LEU A 60 -6.22 5.15 -1.36
CA LEU A 60 -7.04 4.51 -2.39
C LEU A 60 -7.82 3.38 -1.71
N ALA A 61 -9.15 3.46 -1.71
CA ALA A 61 -9.97 2.51 -0.97
C ALA A 61 -11.10 1.94 -1.83
N SER A 62 -11.30 0.63 -1.74
CA SER A 62 -12.39 -0.08 -2.42
C SER A 62 -13.39 -0.60 -1.41
N GLY A 63 -14.62 -0.11 -1.53
CA GLY A 63 -15.73 -0.42 -0.62
C GLY A 63 -16.99 0.37 -0.94
N ASN A 64 -18.12 -0.14 -0.48
CA ASN A 64 -19.45 0.45 -0.65
C ASN A 64 -19.86 1.37 0.52
N THR A 65 -19.22 1.20 1.69
CA THR A 65 -19.43 2.06 2.86
C THR A 65 -18.10 2.43 3.49
N PHE A 66 -17.98 3.70 3.89
CA PHE A 66 -16.76 4.19 4.52
C PHE A 66 -17.03 5.44 5.35
N THR A 67 -16.10 5.72 6.25
CA THR A 67 -16.02 6.99 6.99
C THR A 67 -14.72 7.69 6.65
N LEU A 68 -14.77 9.01 6.59
CA LEU A 68 -13.62 9.88 6.36
C LEU A 68 -13.30 10.60 7.67
N ASP A 69 -12.08 10.42 8.17
CA ASP A 69 -11.57 11.16 9.32
C ASP A 69 -10.43 12.09 8.86
N LEU A 70 -10.76 13.37 8.78
CA LEU A 70 -9.84 14.42 8.31
C LEU A 70 -8.81 14.83 9.37
N TYR A 71 -9.05 14.50 10.64
CA TYR A 71 -8.26 15.02 11.77
C TYR A 71 -7.60 13.93 12.61
N GLY A 72 -8.04 12.68 12.46
CA GLY A 72 -7.46 11.53 13.14
C GLY A 72 -6.23 10.95 12.46
N ASP A 73 -5.85 9.80 12.99
CA ASP A 73 -4.73 8.98 12.54
C ASP A 73 -5.02 8.30 11.19
N GLN A 74 -6.23 7.81 10.98
CA GLN A 74 -6.64 7.08 9.79
C GLN A 74 -7.55 7.91 8.87
N LEU A 75 -7.10 8.23 7.64
CA LEU A 75 -7.87 9.06 6.70
C LEU A 75 -9.20 8.41 6.28
N ILE A 76 -9.18 7.12 5.93
CA ILE A 76 -10.36 6.35 5.50
C ILE A 76 -10.51 5.11 6.37
N SER A 77 -11.72 4.88 6.88
CA SER A 77 -12.11 3.63 7.53
C SER A 77 -13.27 2.99 6.78
N LEU A 78 -13.05 1.80 6.24
CA LEU A 78 -14.03 1.03 5.48
C LEU A 78 -15.04 0.37 6.43
N GLY A 79 -16.33 0.40 6.07
CA GLY A 79 -17.38 -0.22 6.87
C GLY A 79 -17.41 -1.74 6.71
N VAL A 80 -17.64 -2.46 7.81
CA VAL A 80 -17.62 -3.94 7.87
C VAL A 80 -18.61 -4.57 6.88
N ASP A 81 -19.78 -3.96 6.70
CA ASP A 81 -20.83 -4.42 5.78
C ASP A 81 -20.66 -3.86 4.35
N GLY A 82 -19.61 -3.07 4.10
CA GLY A 82 -19.35 -2.38 2.84
C GLY A 82 -18.64 -3.19 1.78
N LYS A 83 -18.66 -4.53 1.85
CA LYS A 83 -17.93 -5.38 0.88
C LYS A 83 -18.40 -5.09 -0.55
N VAL A 84 -17.46 -4.96 -1.47
CA VAL A 84 -17.76 -5.01 -2.90
C VAL A 84 -18.07 -6.46 -3.27
N LEU A 85 -19.26 -6.70 -3.82
CA LEU A 85 -19.81 -8.05 -4.08
C LEU A 85 -19.88 -8.40 -5.57
N GLN A 86 -19.60 -7.44 -6.46
CA GLN A 86 -19.74 -7.62 -7.90
C GLN A 86 -18.48 -7.16 -8.62
N GLN A 87 -18.29 -7.67 -9.83
CA GLN A 87 -17.25 -7.20 -10.74
C GLN A 87 -17.48 -5.74 -11.10
N VAL A 88 -16.41 -4.97 -11.17
CA VAL A 88 -16.45 -3.57 -11.60
C VAL A 88 -16.11 -3.52 -13.08
N THR A 89 -16.85 -2.70 -13.84
CA THR A 89 -16.62 -2.51 -15.27
C THR A 89 -15.93 -1.17 -15.51
N GLY A 90 -14.87 -1.18 -16.31
CA GLY A 90 -14.17 -0.01 -16.78
C GLY A 90 -15.03 0.88 -17.68
N LEU A 91 -14.57 2.10 -17.93
CA LEU A 91 -15.24 3.05 -18.84
C LEU A 91 -15.33 2.54 -20.30
N ASP A 92 -14.49 1.57 -20.65
CA ASP A 92 -14.46 0.89 -21.96
C ASP A 92 -15.42 -0.32 -22.05
N GLY A 93 -16.15 -0.62 -20.97
CA GLY A 93 -17.07 -1.75 -20.90
C GLY A 93 -16.41 -3.09 -20.55
N GLN A 94 -15.11 -3.11 -20.25
CA GLN A 94 -14.41 -4.33 -19.84
C GLN A 94 -14.48 -4.53 -18.33
N ILE A 95 -14.60 -5.77 -17.89
CA ILE A 95 -14.50 -6.11 -16.47
C ILE A 95 -13.07 -5.84 -16.01
N LEU A 96 -12.92 -5.11 -14.91
CA LEU A 96 -11.63 -4.90 -14.27
C LEU A 96 -11.12 -6.21 -13.68
N SER A 97 -9.85 -6.52 -13.92
CA SER A 97 -9.17 -7.66 -13.31
C SER A 97 -8.84 -7.46 -11.83
N SER A 98 -9.00 -6.24 -11.32
CA SER A 98 -8.90 -5.92 -9.91
C SER A 98 -9.74 -4.71 -9.49
N LEU A 99 -10.01 -4.60 -8.19
CA LEU A 99 -10.80 -3.50 -7.63
C LEU A 99 -9.97 -2.22 -7.48
N ILE A 100 -8.68 -2.34 -7.16
CA ILE A 100 -7.75 -1.22 -7.18
C ILE A 100 -6.56 -1.54 -8.09
N THR A 101 -6.32 -0.70 -9.09
CA THR A 101 -5.13 -0.77 -9.92
C THR A 101 -4.34 0.54 -9.84
N ASN A 102 -3.04 0.44 -9.58
CA ASN A 102 -2.08 1.53 -9.72
C ASN A 102 -1.00 1.13 -10.73
N ASN A 103 -1.13 1.65 -11.95
CA ASN A 103 -0.10 1.56 -13.00
C ASN A 103 0.55 2.92 -13.31
N GLY A 104 0.08 4.00 -12.67
CA GLY A 104 0.67 5.33 -12.67
C GLY A 104 1.68 5.54 -11.53
N SER A 105 1.73 6.76 -10.99
CA SER A 105 2.65 7.13 -9.91
C SER A 105 1.95 7.82 -8.75
N ILE A 106 2.38 7.50 -7.53
CA ILE A 106 1.97 8.16 -6.29
C ILE A 106 3.23 8.61 -5.55
N TYR A 107 3.37 9.91 -5.29
CA TYR A 107 4.50 10.51 -4.59
C TYR A 107 4.03 11.18 -3.31
N ALA A 108 4.47 10.68 -2.17
CA ALA A 108 4.13 11.16 -0.83
C ALA A 108 5.35 11.09 0.11
N ASP A 109 6.50 11.60 -0.33
CA ASP A 109 7.72 11.66 0.49
C ASP A 109 7.43 12.34 1.85
N GLY A 110 7.86 11.70 2.94
CA GLY A 110 7.58 11.97 4.36
C GLY A 110 6.12 11.82 4.76
N GLY A 111 5.30 11.22 3.90
CA GLY A 111 3.87 11.02 4.07
C GLY A 111 3.47 9.55 4.15
N VAL A 112 2.18 9.29 3.99
CA VAL A 112 1.59 7.96 4.07
C VAL A 112 0.80 7.66 2.81
N VAL A 113 1.02 6.49 2.22
CA VAL A 113 0.17 5.93 1.16
C VAL A 113 -0.50 4.67 1.70
N THR A 114 -1.82 4.63 1.63
CA THR A 114 -2.61 3.44 2.00
C THR A 114 -3.48 3.03 0.81
N ILE A 115 -3.40 1.76 0.44
CA ILE A 115 -4.34 1.11 -0.47
C ILE A 115 -5.07 0.05 0.34
N ASP A 116 -6.39 0.17 0.45
CA ASP A 116 -7.20 -0.70 1.31
C ASP A 116 -8.42 -1.23 0.55
N VAL A 117 -8.61 -2.54 0.56
CA VAL A 117 -9.74 -3.19 -0.10
C VAL A 117 -10.52 -4.01 0.90
N HIS A 118 -11.83 -3.74 0.96
CA HIS A 118 -12.79 -4.57 1.67
C HIS A 118 -13.75 -5.19 0.66
N ALA A 119 -13.44 -6.41 0.21
CA ALA A 119 -14.21 -7.12 -0.80
C ALA A 119 -14.45 -8.59 -0.40
N ALA A 120 -15.46 -9.20 -1.01
CA ALA A 120 -15.65 -10.65 -0.92
C ALA A 120 -14.80 -11.37 -1.99
N SER A 121 -14.28 -12.56 -1.68
CA SER A 121 -13.46 -13.40 -2.59
C SER A 121 -14.08 -13.61 -3.97
N GLN A 122 -15.41 -13.58 -4.09
CA GLN A 122 -16.12 -13.84 -5.35
C GLN A 122 -16.17 -12.64 -6.30
N ALA A 123 -15.72 -11.45 -5.87
CA ALA A 123 -15.85 -10.23 -6.69
C ALA A 123 -14.82 -10.18 -7.83
N VAL A 124 -13.58 -10.63 -7.60
CA VAL A 124 -12.46 -10.55 -8.57
C VAL A 124 -11.35 -11.55 -8.22
N ASP A 125 -10.52 -11.91 -9.20
CA ASP A 125 -9.35 -12.80 -9.02
C ASP A 125 -8.20 -12.12 -8.25
N SER A 126 -8.03 -10.80 -8.39
CA SER A 126 -7.08 -9.98 -7.64
C SER A 126 -7.76 -8.73 -7.14
N VAL A 127 -7.44 -8.26 -5.93
CA VAL A 127 -8.07 -7.07 -5.35
C VAL A 127 -7.22 -5.82 -5.53
N ILE A 128 -5.89 -5.97 -5.49
CA ILE A 128 -4.92 -4.90 -5.70
C ILE A 128 -3.92 -5.33 -6.77
N ASN A 129 -3.80 -4.54 -7.83
CA ASN A 129 -2.73 -4.66 -8.82
C ASN A 129 -1.85 -3.40 -8.80
N MET A 130 -0.61 -3.54 -8.33
CA MET A 130 0.37 -2.47 -8.24
C MET A 130 1.54 -2.75 -9.20
N SER A 131 1.44 -2.20 -10.41
CA SER A 131 2.49 -2.31 -11.44
C SER A 131 3.25 -1.00 -11.67
N GLY A 132 2.74 0.11 -11.13
CA GLY A 132 3.33 1.44 -11.22
C GLY A 132 4.33 1.74 -10.12
N VAL A 133 4.34 3.01 -9.67
CA VAL A 133 5.22 3.50 -8.63
C VAL A 133 4.42 4.02 -7.45
N ILE A 134 4.81 3.64 -6.24
CA ILE A 134 4.45 4.31 -4.99
C ILE A 134 5.74 4.68 -4.28
N GLN A 135 5.93 5.97 -4.04
CA GLN A 135 7.11 6.52 -3.37
C GLN A 135 6.67 7.32 -2.15
N ALA A 136 7.16 6.94 -0.99
CA ALA A 136 7.02 7.65 0.27
C ALA A 136 8.37 7.61 1.00
N ARG A 137 9.39 8.25 0.40
CA ARG A 137 10.74 8.30 0.99
C ARG A 137 10.76 9.16 2.24
N THR A 138 11.73 8.98 3.10
CA THR A 138 11.94 9.87 4.25
C THR A 138 12.15 11.31 3.78
N ALA A 139 11.53 12.26 4.46
CA ALA A 139 11.71 13.69 4.19
C ALA A 139 11.50 14.52 5.45
N THR A 140 12.40 15.48 5.69
CA THR A 140 12.30 16.41 6.84
C THR A 140 12.19 15.65 8.17
N GLU A 141 13.05 14.65 8.39
CA GLU A 141 13.07 13.79 9.58
C GLU A 141 11.79 12.92 9.77
N GLN A 142 10.86 12.94 8.81
CA GLN A 142 9.67 12.10 8.83
C GLN A 142 9.83 10.93 7.87
N ASN A 143 9.85 9.71 8.41
CA ASN A 143 9.83 8.48 7.63
C ASN A 143 8.50 8.35 6.89
N GLY A 144 8.56 7.92 5.62
CA GLY A 144 7.34 7.63 4.88
C GLY A 144 6.85 6.20 5.10
N THR A 145 5.59 5.96 4.76
CA THR A 145 4.91 4.68 4.99
C THR A 145 4.03 4.30 3.81
N ILE A 146 4.15 3.06 3.36
CA ILE A 146 3.32 2.48 2.29
C ILE A 146 2.62 1.24 2.86
N ILE A 147 1.31 1.18 2.73
CA ILE A 147 0.49 0.07 3.24
C ILE A 147 -0.47 -0.38 2.14
N LEU A 148 -0.33 -1.63 1.69
CA LEU A 148 -1.29 -2.30 0.81
C LEU A 148 -2.02 -3.38 1.60
N LYS A 149 -3.35 -3.33 1.61
CA LYS A 149 -4.23 -4.29 2.29
C LYS A 149 -5.27 -4.83 1.31
N GLY A 150 -5.13 -6.11 0.94
CA GLY A 150 -6.11 -6.82 0.12
C GLY A 150 -7.33 -7.32 0.88
N GLY A 151 -7.38 -7.15 2.20
CA GLY A 151 -8.43 -7.71 3.05
C GLY A 151 -8.30 -9.23 3.24
N ASP A 152 -9.24 -9.79 4.01
CA ASP A 152 -9.21 -11.17 4.52
C ASP A 152 -9.21 -12.27 3.44
N GLU A 153 -9.64 -11.92 2.23
CA GLU A 153 -9.90 -12.88 1.14
C GLU A 153 -9.21 -12.48 -0.17
N GLY A 154 -8.47 -11.38 -0.20
CA GLY A 154 -7.98 -10.77 -1.42
C GLY A 154 -6.54 -11.12 -1.79
N VAL A 155 -6.28 -11.12 -3.11
CA VAL A 155 -4.93 -11.25 -3.69
C VAL A 155 -4.31 -9.88 -3.99
N VAL A 156 -3.15 -9.60 -3.39
CA VAL A 156 -2.32 -8.41 -3.69
C VAL A 156 -1.17 -8.79 -4.62
N HIS A 157 -1.18 -8.21 -5.81
CA HIS A 157 -0.16 -8.40 -6.84
C HIS A 157 0.69 -7.14 -6.97
N VAL A 158 1.99 -7.26 -6.68
CA VAL A 158 2.98 -6.20 -6.86
C VAL A 158 3.99 -6.60 -7.93
N SER A 159 4.13 -5.79 -8.98
CA SER A 159 5.17 -5.95 -10.03
C SER A 159 5.93 -4.65 -10.33
N GLY A 160 5.51 -3.53 -9.73
CA GLY A 160 6.15 -2.22 -9.84
C GLY A 160 7.10 -1.90 -8.67
N LEU A 161 7.27 -0.60 -8.40
CA LEU A 161 8.14 -0.08 -7.33
C LEU A 161 7.35 0.41 -6.12
N LEU A 162 7.68 -0.10 -4.93
CA LEU A 162 7.34 0.50 -3.64
C LEU A 162 8.62 1.00 -2.98
N ASP A 163 8.75 2.32 -2.83
CA ASP A 163 9.96 2.96 -2.28
C ASP A 163 9.62 3.82 -1.06
N ALA A 164 10.03 3.35 0.12
CA ALA A 164 9.97 4.09 1.37
C ALA A 164 11.38 4.36 1.93
N SER A 165 12.41 4.43 1.07
CA SER A 165 13.79 4.62 1.52
C SER A 165 14.06 6.01 2.11
N GLY A 166 15.10 6.13 2.91
CA GLY A 166 15.62 7.41 3.43
C GLY A 166 17.12 7.48 3.22
N LEU A 167 17.54 7.93 2.03
CA LEU A 167 18.93 7.78 1.57
C LEU A 167 19.79 9.04 1.78
N ASN A 168 19.21 10.15 2.24
CA ASN A 168 20.02 11.34 2.54
C ASN A 168 20.75 11.15 3.88
N ALA A 169 21.82 11.91 4.08
CA ALA A 169 22.64 11.84 5.28
C ALA A 169 21.79 11.97 6.56
N GLY A 170 21.89 10.98 7.44
CA GLY A 170 21.16 10.92 8.71
C GLY A 170 19.72 10.40 8.62
N GLU A 171 19.23 10.01 7.45
CA GLU A 171 17.89 9.47 7.30
C GLU A 171 17.82 7.96 7.58
N THR A 172 16.74 7.54 8.23
CA THR A 172 16.37 6.13 8.35
C THR A 172 15.39 5.74 7.24
N GLY A 173 15.34 4.46 6.92
CA GLY A 173 14.33 3.87 6.05
C GLY A 173 12.93 3.92 6.66
N GLY A 174 11.93 3.99 5.79
CA GLY A 174 10.53 3.98 6.15
C GLY A 174 9.94 2.58 6.26
N THR A 175 8.62 2.51 6.13
CA THR A 175 7.84 1.27 6.32
C THR A 175 7.08 0.88 5.06
N ILE A 176 7.13 -0.40 4.71
CA ILE A 176 6.28 -1.01 3.68
C ILE A 176 5.55 -2.21 4.28
N HIS A 177 4.22 -2.22 4.20
CA HIS A 177 3.40 -3.38 4.50
C HIS A 177 2.64 -3.83 3.25
N VAL A 178 2.75 -5.11 2.89
CA VAL A 178 1.98 -5.74 1.81
C VAL A 178 1.23 -6.93 2.41
N LEU A 179 -0.08 -6.80 2.56
CA LEU A 179 -0.94 -7.70 3.34
C LEU A 179 -2.18 -8.10 2.54
N GLY A 180 -2.68 -9.32 2.77
CA GLY A 180 -3.86 -9.90 2.13
C GLY A 180 -3.89 -11.41 2.39
N ASP A 181 -4.93 -12.12 1.92
CA ASP A 181 -4.94 -13.60 2.00
C ASP A 181 -3.81 -14.21 1.16
N GLN A 182 -3.60 -13.64 -0.03
CA GLN A 182 -2.48 -14.00 -0.89
C GLN A 182 -1.73 -12.75 -1.28
N VAL A 183 -0.41 -12.80 -1.16
CA VAL A 183 0.46 -11.68 -1.56
C VAL A 183 1.56 -12.18 -2.46
N GLY A 184 1.90 -11.42 -3.49
CA GLY A 184 3.06 -11.76 -4.29
C GLY A 184 3.76 -10.58 -4.93
N LEU A 185 5.09 -10.73 -5.01
CA LEU A 185 6.00 -9.86 -5.72
C LEU A 185 6.44 -10.59 -6.99
N TYR A 186 6.19 -10.00 -8.14
CA TYR A 186 6.33 -10.62 -9.45
C TYR A 186 7.18 -9.76 -10.38
N ASP A 187 7.55 -10.34 -11.52
CA ASP A 187 8.35 -9.69 -12.57
C ASP A 187 9.57 -8.97 -11.97
N TYR A 188 9.73 -7.68 -12.28
CA TYR A 188 10.81 -6.82 -11.78
C TYR A 188 10.41 -6.02 -10.53
N GLY A 189 9.42 -6.52 -9.79
CA GLY A 189 8.90 -5.88 -8.58
C GLY A 189 10.02 -5.53 -7.61
N THR A 190 10.03 -4.27 -7.16
CA THR A 190 11.08 -3.74 -6.30
C THR A 190 10.51 -3.13 -5.05
N LEU A 191 11.03 -3.53 -3.89
CA LEU A 191 10.68 -2.99 -2.58
C LEU A 191 11.92 -2.38 -1.94
N ASN A 192 11.87 -1.11 -1.57
CA ASN A 192 13.02 -0.43 -0.96
C ASN A 192 12.63 0.27 0.34
N VAL A 193 13.23 -0.18 1.44
CA VAL A 193 13.16 0.43 2.77
C VAL A 193 14.56 0.77 3.29
N SER A 194 15.58 0.84 2.43
CA SER A 194 16.94 1.20 2.85
C SER A 194 17.01 2.58 3.48
N GLY A 195 17.92 2.77 4.42
CA GLY A 195 18.19 4.05 5.07
C GLY A 195 19.68 4.39 5.06
N ASP A 196 20.04 5.67 5.10
CA ASP A 196 21.44 6.06 5.35
C ASP A 196 21.92 5.49 6.69
N LEU A 197 21.05 5.57 7.70
CA LEU A 197 21.21 5.02 9.04
C LEU A 197 20.57 3.61 9.23
N GLY A 198 19.99 3.03 8.17
CA GLY A 198 19.27 1.76 8.24
C GLY A 198 17.81 1.87 8.73
N ASP A 199 17.39 0.96 9.62
CA ASP A 199 16.10 0.94 10.34
C ASP A 199 14.79 0.80 9.50
N GLY A 200 14.91 0.55 8.19
CA GLY A 200 13.76 0.25 7.35
C GLY A 200 12.95 -0.97 7.80
N THR A 201 11.64 -0.95 7.62
CA THR A 201 10.76 -2.08 7.95
C THR A 201 9.93 -2.54 6.76
N LEU A 202 10.02 -3.83 6.41
CA LEU A 202 9.15 -4.48 5.44
C LEU A 202 8.38 -5.63 6.11
N LEU A 203 7.05 -5.61 6.02
CA LEU A 203 6.20 -6.76 6.34
C LEU A 203 5.49 -7.22 5.08
N PHE A 204 5.78 -8.44 4.62
CA PHE A 204 5.21 -9.01 3.42
C PHE A 204 4.47 -10.31 3.76
N GLY A 205 3.15 -10.26 3.71
CA GLY A 205 2.27 -11.39 4.04
C GLY A 205 2.12 -11.67 5.53
N GLY A 206 2.68 -10.85 6.42
CA GLY A 206 2.49 -10.98 7.86
C GLY A 206 3.69 -10.49 8.66
N ASP A 207 3.65 -10.72 9.97
CA ASP A 207 4.72 -10.35 10.89
C ASP A 207 5.52 -11.56 11.35
N TYR A 208 6.52 -11.31 12.21
CA TYR A 208 7.44 -12.31 12.71
C TYR A 208 6.69 -13.49 13.33
N GLN A 209 6.93 -14.68 12.78
CA GLN A 209 6.28 -15.93 13.17
C GLN A 209 4.75 -15.92 13.05
N GLY A 210 4.17 -14.98 12.31
CA GLY A 210 2.71 -14.81 12.22
C GLY A 210 2.07 -14.35 13.53
N LYS A 211 2.85 -13.77 14.46
CA LYS A 211 2.40 -13.38 15.80
C LYS A 211 2.21 -11.87 15.99
N GLY A 212 2.30 -11.11 14.92
CA GLY A 212 2.08 -9.67 14.96
C GLY A 212 0.59 -9.30 14.98
N THR A 213 0.33 -7.99 14.87
CA THR A 213 -1.03 -7.43 14.81
C THR A 213 -1.53 -7.24 13.38
N VAL A 214 -0.67 -7.45 12.37
CA VAL A 214 -1.06 -7.41 10.97
C VAL A 214 -1.66 -8.75 10.54
N GLN A 215 -2.49 -8.71 9.49
CA GLN A 215 -3.03 -9.91 8.87
C GLN A 215 -1.90 -10.81 8.36
N ASN A 216 -2.04 -12.12 8.58
CA ASN A 216 -1.20 -13.12 7.94
C ASN A 216 -1.84 -13.58 6.62
N ALA A 217 -1.02 -13.71 5.59
CA ALA A 217 -1.38 -14.34 4.35
C ALA A 217 -1.44 -15.86 4.53
N SER A 218 -2.33 -16.52 3.82
CA SER A 218 -2.26 -17.97 3.63
C SER A 218 -1.12 -18.34 2.67
N GLU A 219 -0.88 -17.53 1.65
CA GLU A 219 0.16 -17.75 0.63
C GLU A 219 1.00 -16.49 0.36
N THR A 220 2.32 -16.66 0.33
CA THR A 220 3.27 -15.61 -0.06
C THR A 220 4.20 -16.10 -1.16
N TYR A 221 4.38 -15.30 -2.20
CA TYR A 221 5.26 -15.59 -3.33
C TYR A 221 6.17 -14.41 -3.68
N ILE A 222 7.48 -14.64 -3.72
CA ILE A 222 8.48 -13.68 -4.19
C ILE A 222 9.19 -14.28 -5.41
N GLY A 223 9.02 -13.66 -6.58
CA GLY A 223 9.54 -14.13 -7.87
C GLY A 223 11.06 -13.97 -8.05
N PRO A 224 11.67 -14.69 -9.01
CA PRO A 224 13.13 -14.75 -9.17
C PRO A 224 13.78 -13.43 -9.60
N ASP A 225 13.07 -12.61 -10.38
CA ASP A 225 13.60 -11.35 -10.93
C ASP A 225 13.31 -10.13 -10.04
N THR A 226 12.84 -10.38 -8.81
CA THR A 226 12.44 -9.34 -7.86
C THR A 226 13.60 -8.90 -6.96
N SER A 227 13.56 -7.64 -6.53
CA SER A 227 14.60 -7.04 -5.69
C SER A 227 14.02 -6.40 -4.42
N ILE A 228 14.58 -6.75 -3.27
CA ILE A 228 14.23 -6.15 -1.98
C ILE A 228 15.47 -5.53 -1.34
N TYR A 229 15.35 -4.29 -0.87
CA TYR A 229 16.45 -3.56 -0.23
C TYR A 229 16.02 -3.03 1.14
N ALA A 230 16.84 -3.33 2.14
CA ALA A 230 16.72 -2.85 3.52
C ALA A 230 18.14 -2.59 4.07
N ASP A 231 19.02 -2.02 3.25
CA ASP A 231 20.40 -1.73 3.64
C ASP A 231 20.47 -0.49 4.54
N ALA A 232 21.45 -0.48 5.43
CA ALA A 232 22.05 0.75 5.94
C ALA A 232 23.18 1.19 4.98
N ILE A 233 23.26 2.48 4.62
CA ILE A 233 24.25 2.96 3.64
C ILE A 233 25.56 3.36 4.31
N THR A 234 25.51 4.35 5.22
CA THR A 234 26.72 4.92 5.84
C THR A 234 27.02 4.22 7.16
N GLU A 235 26.06 4.22 8.08
CA GLU A 235 26.18 3.61 9.41
C GLU A 235 24.83 3.02 9.85
N GLY A 236 24.82 2.24 10.92
CA GLY A 236 23.60 1.64 11.46
C GLY A 236 23.31 0.24 10.91
N ASN A 237 22.29 -0.38 11.48
CA ASN A 237 21.96 -1.77 11.19
C ASN A 237 21.09 -1.86 9.94
N GLY A 238 21.24 -2.94 9.18
CA GLY A 238 20.27 -3.28 8.14
C GLY A 238 18.85 -3.35 8.72
N GLY A 239 17.86 -3.08 7.88
CA GLY A 239 16.46 -3.05 8.26
C GLY A 239 15.88 -4.41 8.64
N ARG A 240 14.62 -4.39 9.05
CA ARG A 240 13.83 -5.56 9.42
C ARG A 240 12.87 -5.91 8.29
N THR A 241 13.06 -7.07 7.67
CA THR A 241 12.22 -7.57 6.59
C THR A 241 11.60 -8.90 6.99
N ILE A 242 10.27 -9.00 7.01
CA ILE A 242 9.56 -10.24 7.32
C ILE A 242 8.78 -10.69 6.09
N PHE A 243 8.92 -11.97 5.76
CA PHE A 243 8.09 -12.64 4.77
C PHE A 243 7.36 -13.78 5.45
N TRP A 244 6.03 -13.75 5.45
CA TRP A 244 5.23 -14.71 6.18
C TRP A 244 4.09 -15.27 5.34
N ALA A 245 3.75 -16.53 5.60
CA ALA A 245 2.49 -17.13 5.18
C ALA A 245 2.17 -18.31 6.09
N ASP A 246 0.90 -18.48 6.45
CA ASP A 246 0.45 -19.55 7.35
C ASP A 246 0.49 -20.94 6.69
N ARG A 247 0.35 -21.02 5.35
CA ARG A 247 0.34 -22.29 4.61
C ARG A 247 1.57 -22.49 3.74
N ARG A 248 1.92 -21.51 2.90
CA ARG A 248 3.08 -21.64 2.00
C ARG A 248 3.72 -20.30 1.71
N MET A 249 5.02 -20.24 1.93
CA MET A 249 5.89 -19.15 1.53
C MET A 249 6.89 -19.68 0.50
N ARG A 250 7.01 -18.98 -0.63
CA ARG A 250 8.01 -19.26 -1.67
C ARG A 250 8.83 -18.00 -1.93
N PHE A 251 10.14 -18.11 -1.85
CA PHE A 251 11.05 -17.01 -2.07
C PHE A 251 12.12 -17.39 -3.10
N PHE A 252 12.14 -16.69 -4.22
CA PHE A 252 13.11 -16.89 -5.29
C PHE A 252 13.89 -15.62 -5.64
N GLY A 253 13.48 -14.47 -5.10
CA GLY A 253 14.05 -13.16 -5.42
C GLY A 253 15.37 -12.87 -4.72
N THR A 254 15.77 -11.60 -4.79
CA THR A 254 16.98 -11.10 -4.13
C THR A 254 16.63 -10.15 -3.00
N LEU A 255 17.38 -10.24 -1.90
CA LEU A 255 17.24 -9.37 -0.76
C LEU A 255 18.63 -8.92 -0.26
N SER A 256 18.77 -7.62 -0.02
CA SER A 256 19.92 -7.03 0.66
C SER A 256 19.46 -6.33 1.94
N ALA A 257 20.06 -6.72 3.07
CA ALA A 257 19.85 -6.10 4.37
C ALA A 257 21.20 -6.01 5.09
N ARG A 258 22.13 -5.22 4.54
CA ARG A 258 23.49 -5.06 5.06
C ARG A 258 23.54 -3.94 6.09
N GLY A 259 24.47 -4.07 7.04
CA GLY A 259 24.85 -2.95 7.90
C GLY A 259 25.62 -1.89 7.12
N GLY A 260 25.73 -0.70 7.73
CA GLY A 260 26.36 0.45 7.13
C GLY A 260 27.84 0.19 6.79
N ARG A 261 28.35 0.91 5.79
CA ARG A 261 29.74 0.79 5.34
C ARG A 261 30.74 1.05 6.48
N ASP A 262 30.45 2.00 7.36
CA ASP A 262 31.38 2.48 8.37
C ASP A 262 31.18 1.75 9.72
N TYR A 263 29.93 1.43 10.09
CA TYR A 263 29.57 0.62 11.26
C TYR A 263 28.14 0.07 11.15
N GLY A 264 27.86 -1.07 11.79
CA GLY A 264 26.52 -1.63 11.97
C GLY A 264 26.42 -3.11 11.57
N ASP A 265 25.40 -3.77 12.12
CA ASP A 265 25.13 -5.19 11.84
C ASP A 265 24.23 -5.36 10.62
N GLY A 266 24.24 -6.58 10.05
CA GLY A 266 23.23 -6.96 9.07
C GLY A 266 21.81 -6.86 9.65
N GLY A 267 20.85 -6.71 8.76
CA GLY A 267 19.45 -6.63 9.11
C GLY A 267 18.82 -7.96 9.50
N PHE A 268 17.57 -7.87 9.96
CA PHE A 268 16.79 -9.02 10.37
C PHE A 268 15.90 -9.49 9.21
N VAL A 269 16.00 -10.77 8.85
CA VAL A 269 15.23 -11.43 7.79
C VAL A 269 14.54 -12.68 8.33
#